data_AF-A0A2P8DJ53-F1
#
_entry.id   AF-A0A2P8DJ53-F1
#
_cell.length_a   1.000
_cell.length_b   1.000
_cell.length_c   1.000
_cell.angle_alpha   90.00
_cell.angle_beta   90.00
_cell.angle_gamma   90.00
#
_symmetry.space_group_name_H-M   'P 1'
#
loop_
_entity.id
_entity.type
_entity.pdbx_description
1 polymer ?
#
loop_
_entity_poly.entity_id
_entity_poly.type
_entity_poly.pdbx_seq_one_letter_code
_entity_poly.pdbx_strand_id
1 'polypeptide(L)'
;MIATRPRHPVAAAAALALLFGAGCSDDGPDRVTSETAAPESADTITLRQGVPHWLDDARERSLAIMSISTDPVRADIGYLVDGENDVHTLGIDDTIDVEGKTWRVVEITPGDAEAAPGDGGGSVELAEAEAG
;
A
#
# COMPACT_ATOMS: atom_id res chain seq x y z
N MET A 1 18.50 -13.46 37.47
CA MET A 1 17.16 -13.87 37.92
C MET A 1 16.14 -13.06 37.15
N ILE A 2 14.94 -13.64 36.92
CA ILE A 2 13.77 -13.09 36.19
C ILE A 2 13.93 -13.18 34.65
N ALA A 3 13.01 -13.75 33.87
CA ALA A 3 11.95 -14.73 34.07
C ALA A 3 11.61 -15.29 32.67
N THR A 4 11.63 -16.62 32.52
CA THR A 4 11.12 -17.34 31.36
C THR A 4 9.59 -17.38 31.43
N ARG A 5 8.88 -17.05 30.34
CA ARG A 5 7.56 -17.64 30.03
C ARG A 5 7.36 -17.89 28.54
N PRO A 6 6.53 -18.90 28.18
CA PRO A 6 6.62 -19.63 26.92
C PRO A 6 5.41 -19.44 25.98
N ARG A 7 5.66 -19.81 24.70
CA ARG A 7 4.78 -20.35 23.64
C ARG A 7 3.27 -20.08 23.72
N HIS A 8 2.72 -19.62 22.59
CA HIS A 8 1.51 -20.22 22.04
C HIS A 8 1.65 -20.46 20.52
N PRO A 9 1.51 -21.71 20.04
CA PRO A 9 1.31 -22.02 18.64
C PRO A 9 -0.15 -21.76 18.27
N VAL A 10 -0.41 -21.05 17.18
CA VAL A 10 -1.76 -21.00 16.62
C VAL A 10 -1.92 -22.13 15.62
N ALA A 11 -3.03 -22.83 15.81
CA ALA A 11 -3.40 -24.12 15.30
C ALA A 11 -3.53 -24.22 13.78
N ALA A 12 -3.29 -25.44 13.31
CA ALA A 12 -3.78 -25.96 12.05
C ALA A 12 -5.31 -26.13 12.05
N ALA A 13 -5.95 -25.94 10.89
CA ALA A 13 -7.23 -26.54 10.52
C ALA A 13 -7.25 -26.64 8.98
N ALA A 14 -7.05 -27.81 8.39
CA ALA A 14 -8.00 -28.92 8.23
C ALA A 14 -8.63 -28.88 6.83
N ALA A 15 -8.19 -29.84 6.00
CA ALA A 15 -8.79 -30.20 4.73
C ALA A 15 -10.17 -30.84 4.93
N LEU A 16 -11.12 -30.45 4.09
CA LEU A 16 -12.39 -31.12 3.79
C LEU A 16 -12.83 -30.59 2.41
N ALA A 17 -13.48 -31.30 1.52
CA ALA A 17 -13.66 -32.71 1.23
C ALA A 17 -14.22 -32.72 -0.22
N LEU A 18 -13.83 -33.71 -1.00
CA LEU A 18 -14.42 -33.99 -2.32
C LEU A 18 -15.92 -34.28 -2.19
N LEU A 19 -16.74 -33.60 -3.01
CA LEU A 19 -18.09 -34.04 -3.33
C LEU A 19 -18.28 -34.00 -4.85
N PHE A 20 -18.21 -35.19 -5.46
CA PHE A 20 -18.76 -35.46 -6.78
C PHE A 20 -20.29 -35.48 -6.67
N GLY A 21 -20.94 -34.58 -7.39
CA GLY A 21 -22.38 -34.60 -7.64
C GLY A 21 -22.63 -34.55 -9.13
N ALA A 22 -22.82 -35.71 -9.75
CA ALA A 22 -23.37 -35.82 -11.10
C ALA A 22 -24.89 -35.59 -11.01
N GLY A 23 -25.35 -34.49 -11.59
CA GLY A 23 -26.77 -34.17 -11.73
C GLY A 23 -26.94 -33.27 -12.95
N CYS A 24 -27.11 -33.90 -14.13
CA CYS A 24 -27.50 -33.20 -15.33
C CYS A 24 -28.97 -32.76 -15.18
N SER A 25 -29.21 -31.47 -15.17
CA SER A 25 -30.49 -30.89 -15.56
C SER A 25 -30.18 -29.66 -16.41
N ASP A 26 -30.55 -29.83 -17.66
CA ASP A 26 -30.57 -28.89 -18.77
C ASP A 26 -31.54 -27.74 -18.43
N ASP A 27 -31.04 -26.51 -18.28
CA ASP A 27 -31.81 -25.28 -18.43
C ASP A 27 -30.86 -24.07 -18.58
N GLY A 28 -30.74 -23.56 -19.82
CA GLY A 28 -30.29 -22.20 -20.17
C GLY A 28 -28.83 -21.80 -19.88
N PRO A 29 -28.03 -21.36 -20.88
CA PRO A 29 -26.83 -20.59 -20.59
C PRO A 29 -27.24 -19.15 -20.23
N ASP A 30 -27.93 -18.96 -19.11
CA ASP A 30 -27.85 -17.69 -18.39
C ASP A 30 -26.44 -17.63 -17.82
N ARG A 31 -25.54 -17.07 -18.63
CA ARG A 31 -24.23 -16.65 -18.18
C ARG A 31 -24.47 -15.60 -17.10
N VAL A 32 -24.56 -16.05 -15.86
CA VAL A 32 -24.21 -15.22 -14.71
C VAL A 32 -22.73 -14.92 -14.91
N THR A 33 -22.46 -13.85 -15.64
CA THR A 33 -21.22 -13.11 -15.48
C THR A 33 -21.21 -12.73 -14.01
N SER A 34 -20.53 -13.55 -13.21
CA SER A 34 -19.83 -13.05 -12.03
C SER A 34 -18.86 -12.02 -12.59
N GLU A 35 -19.38 -10.82 -12.81
CA GLU A 35 -18.59 -9.61 -12.82
C GLU A 35 -17.93 -9.63 -11.45
N THR A 36 -16.72 -10.19 -11.41
CA THR A 36 -15.77 -9.89 -10.33
C THR A 36 -15.73 -8.39 -10.34
N ALA A 37 -16.52 -7.76 -9.46
CA ALA A 37 -16.48 -6.34 -9.25
C ALA A 37 -15.00 -6.03 -9.06
N ALA A 38 -14.44 -5.24 -9.97
CA ALA A 38 -13.13 -4.67 -9.73
C ALA A 38 -13.20 -4.08 -8.31
N PRO A 39 -12.24 -4.38 -7.42
CA PRO A 39 -12.26 -3.85 -6.06
C PRO A 39 -12.57 -2.36 -6.17
N GLU A 40 -13.55 -1.91 -5.37
CA GLU A 40 -13.99 -0.53 -5.33
C GLU A 40 -12.72 0.32 -5.22
N SER A 41 -12.53 1.27 -6.15
CA SER A 41 -11.21 1.85 -6.41
C SER A 41 -10.57 2.34 -5.12
N ALA A 42 -9.53 1.63 -4.66
CA ALA A 42 -8.77 2.03 -3.48
C ALA A 42 -8.27 3.46 -3.70
N ASP A 43 -8.48 4.33 -2.71
CA ASP A 43 -7.98 5.70 -2.77
C ASP A 43 -6.48 5.66 -3.08
N THR A 44 -6.06 6.40 -4.11
CA THR A 44 -4.68 6.42 -4.58
C THR A 44 -4.16 7.85 -4.53
N ILE A 45 -2.96 8.03 -4.00
CA ILE A 45 -2.26 9.32 -3.98
C ILE A 45 -0.91 9.20 -4.68
N THR A 46 -0.57 10.23 -5.46
CA THR A 46 0.75 10.34 -6.08
C THR A 46 1.55 11.41 -5.37
N LEU A 47 2.65 11.01 -4.74
CA LEU A 47 3.63 11.90 -4.16
C LEU A 47 4.64 12.31 -5.23
N ARG A 48 5.10 13.56 -5.18
CA ARG A 48 6.17 14.08 -6.06
C ARG A 48 7.33 14.57 -5.21
N GLN A 49 8.54 14.28 -5.66
CA GLN A 49 9.75 14.68 -4.95
C GLN A 49 9.86 16.19 -4.80
N GLY A 50 10.15 16.62 -3.56
CA GLY A 50 10.24 18.03 -3.19
C GLY A 50 8.89 18.78 -3.12
N VAL A 51 7.76 18.11 -3.34
CA VAL A 51 6.42 18.71 -3.27
C VAL A 51 5.62 18.07 -2.15
N PRO A 52 5.23 18.81 -1.11
CA PRO A 52 4.38 18.27 -0.05
C PRO A 52 2.97 18.01 -0.57
N HIS A 53 2.49 16.79 -0.33
CA HIS A 53 1.09 16.42 -0.44
C HIS A 53 0.42 16.65 0.90
N TRP A 54 -0.47 17.64 0.97
CA TRP A 54 -1.20 17.98 2.19
C TRP A 54 -2.33 16.97 2.42
N LEU A 55 -2.40 16.41 3.63
CA LEU A 55 -3.43 15.44 4.02
C LEU A 55 -4.67 16.10 4.62
N ASP A 56 -4.56 17.38 4.96
CA ASP A 56 -5.64 18.21 5.46
C ASP A 56 -5.61 19.62 4.86
N ASP A 57 -6.77 20.26 4.92
CA ASP A 57 -6.96 21.64 4.47
C ASP A 57 -6.21 22.67 5.32
N ALA A 58 -5.94 22.35 6.60
CA ALA A 58 -5.23 23.23 7.53
C ALA A 58 -3.71 23.30 7.24
N ARG A 59 -3.19 22.37 6.44
CA ARG A 59 -1.78 22.18 6.10
C ARG A 59 -0.91 21.92 7.33
N GLU A 60 -1.46 21.21 8.30
CA GLU A 60 -0.75 20.80 9.50
C GLU A 60 -0.05 19.45 9.26
N ARG A 61 -0.52 18.67 8.28
CA ARG A 61 -0.01 17.33 7.99
C ARG A 61 0.29 17.15 6.50
N SER A 62 1.41 16.50 6.20
CA SER A 62 1.83 16.27 4.81
C SER A 62 2.70 15.04 4.64
N LEU A 63 2.62 14.44 3.45
CA LEU A 63 3.60 13.48 2.95
C LEU A 63 4.45 14.11 1.86
N ALA A 64 5.75 13.85 1.87
CA ALA A 64 6.65 14.35 0.84
C ALA A 64 7.78 13.35 0.59
N ILE A 65 8.13 13.14 -0.68
CA ILE A 65 9.33 12.36 -1.01
C ILE A 65 10.56 13.26 -0.80
N MET A 66 11.41 12.87 0.14
CA MET A 66 12.68 13.52 0.44
C MET A 66 13.76 13.07 -0.54
N SER A 67 13.83 11.76 -0.80
CA SER A 67 14.85 11.14 -1.63
C SER A 67 14.34 9.86 -2.28
N ILE A 68 14.92 9.46 -3.42
CA ILE A 68 14.71 8.14 -4.03
C ILE A 68 16.10 7.55 -4.32
N SER A 69 16.35 6.36 -3.79
CA SER A 69 17.49 5.51 -4.13
C SER A 69 17.09 4.58 -5.27
N THR A 70 18.00 4.30 -6.21
CA THR A 70 17.74 3.41 -7.36
C THR A 70 18.38 2.02 -7.22
N ASP A 71 19.25 1.82 -6.22
CA ASP A 71 19.91 0.55 -5.94
C ASP A 71 20.05 0.31 -4.41
N PRO A 72 19.10 -0.40 -3.78
CA PRO A 72 17.81 -0.83 -4.32
C PRO A 72 16.83 0.33 -4.54
N VAL A 73 15.79 0.12 -5.36
CA VAL A 73 14.73 1.11 -5.54
C VAL A 73 13.95 1.30 -4.23
N ARG A 74 14.14 2.45 -3.59
CA ARG A 74 13.51 2.85 -2.32
C ARG A 74 13.25 4.36 -2.30
N ALA A 75 12.21 4.79 -1.61
CA ALA A 75 11.89 6.19 -1.40
C ALA A 75 11.94 6.54 0.09
N ASP A 76 12.59 7.65 0.43
CA ASP A 76 12.47 8.26 1.75
C ASP A 76 11.27 9.20 1.74
N ILE A 77 10.22 8.82 2.45
CA ILE A 77 8.99 9.61 2.59
C ILE A 77 9.01 10.28 3.96
N GLY A 78 8.99 11.61 3.96
CA GLY A 78 8.79 12.42 5.14
C GLY A 78 7.30 12.56 5.44
N TYR A 79 6.92 12.33 6.69
CA TYR A 79 5.59 12.58 7.23
C TYR A 79 5.69 13.72 8.25
N LEU A 80 4.99 14.82 7.96
CA LEU A 80 4.84 15.96 8.88
C LEU A 80 3.50 15.81 9.60
N VAL A 81 3.50 15.93 10.93
CA VAL A 81 2.30 16.00 11.76
C VAL A 81 2.53 16.94 12.93
N ASP A 82 1.65 17.93 13.10
CA ASP A 82 1.71 18.89 14.21
C ASP A 82 3.08 19.59 14.39
N GLY A 83 3.82 19.77 13.29
CA GLY A 83 5.15 20.37 13.27
C GLY A 83 6.31 19.40 13.57
N GLU A 84 6.01 18.13 13.86
CA GLU A 84 6.98 17.05 13.99
C GLU A 84 7.15 16.32 12.65
N ASN A 85 8.40 15.98 12.30
CA ASN A 85 8.71 15.30 11.05
C ASN A 85 9.33 13.93 11.33
N ASP A 86 8.74 12.89 10.77
CA ASP A 86 9.31 11.53 10.74
C ASP A 86 9.65 11.14 9.30
N VAL A 87 10.63 10.25 9.11
CA VAL A 87 11.10 9.82 7.80
C VAL A 87 11.10 8.30 7.73
N HIS A 88 10.42 7.78 6.71
CA HIS A 88 10.33 6.34 6.45
C HIS A 88 10.99 6.00 5.12
N THR A 89 11.88 5.03 5.11
CA THR A 89 12.44 4.47 3.87
C THR A 89 11.60 3.27 3.44
N LEU A 90 10.86 3.42 2.34
CA LEU A 90 9.93 2.41 1.82
C LEU A 90 10.37 1.90 0.44
N GLY A 91 10.23 0.60 0.21
CA GLY A 91 10.28 -0.04 -1.10
C GLY A 91 8.89 -0.31 -1.67
N ILE A 92 8.84 -0.89 -2.87
CA ILE A 92 7.59 -1.43 -3.44
C ILE A 92 6.99 -2.46 -2.48
N ASP A 93 5.67 -2.44 -2.35
CA ASP A 93 4.85 -3.28 -1.47
C ASP A 93 4.98 -3.00 0.03
N ASP A 94 5.92 -2.15 0.47
CA ASP A 94 5.99 -1.69 1.87
C ASP A 94 4.78 -0.81 2.21
N THR A 95 4.44 -0.77 3.50
CA THR A 95 3.30 -0.02 4.01
C THR A 95 3.70 1.05 5.02
N ILE A 96 2.95 2.14 5.07
CA ILE A 96 3.05 3.20 6.06
C ILE A 96 1.67 3.51 6.63
N ASP A 97 1.57 3.58 7.95
CA ASP A 97 0.34 3.95 8.65
C ASP A 97 0.31 5.46 8.89
N VAL A 98 -0.67 6.13 8.28
CA VAL A 98 -0.84 7.58 8.36
C VAL A 98 -2.30 7.86 8.67
N GLU A 99 -2.56 8.51 9.80
CA GLU A 99 -3.92 8.89 10.24
C GLU A 99 -4.92 7.72 10.36
N GLY A 100 -4.44 6.54 10.75
CA GLY A 100 -5.30 5.35 10.86
C GLY A 100 -5.70 4.77 9.51
N LYS A 101 -5.11 5.28 8.41
CA LYS A 101 -5.11 4.63 7.10
C LYS A 101 -3.76 3.96 6.87
N THR A 102 -3.78 2.74 6.38
CA THR A 102 -2.57 2.06 5.93
C THR A 102 -2.41 2.34 4.44
N TRP A 103 -1.27 2.89 4.05
CA TRP A 103 -0.94 3.15 2.65
C TRP A 103 0.14 2.18 2.20
N ARG A 104 -0.05 1.56 1.05
CA ARG A 104 0.92 0.65 0.43
C ARG A 104 1.59 1.34 -0.75
N VAL A 105 2.90 1.23 -0.83
CA VAL A 105 3.66 1.67 -2.00
C VAL A 105 3.39 0.72 -3.17
N VAL A 106 2.78 1.22 -4.23
CA VAL A 106 2.48 0.42 -5.43
C VAL A 106 3.44 0.71 -6.58
N GLU A 107 3.97 1.93 -6.65
CA GLU A 107 4.95 2.32 -7.67
C GLU A 107 5.97 3.32 -7.10
N ILE A 108 7.23 3.19 -7.52
CA ILE A 108 8.29 4.17 -7.31
C ILE A 108 8.91 4.45 -8.67
N THR A 109 8.79 5.70 -9.13
CA THR A 109 9.37 6.17 -10.38
C THR A 109 10.55 7.08 -10.03
N PRO A 110 11.80 6.64 -10.20
CA PRO A 110 12.94 7.52 -10.02
C PRO A 110 12.89 8.69 -11.00
N GLY A 111 13.26 9.87 -10.51
CA GLY A 111 13.43 11.04 -11.35
C GLY A 111 14.58 10.87 -12.33
N ASP A 112 14.51 11.53 -13.48
CA ASP A 112 15.65 11.60 -14.39
C ASP A 112 16.72 12.50 -13.76
N ALA A 113 17.88 11.91 -13.43
CA ALA A 113 18.95 12.61 -12.75
C ALA A 113 19.58 13.75 -13.59
N GLU A 114 19.35 13.75 -14.91
CA GLU A 114 19.81 14.79 -15.83
C GLU A 114 18.78 15.92 -16.02
N ALA A 115 17.57 15.79 -15.46
CA ALA A 115 16.56 16.81 -15.52
C ALA A 115 16.90 18.04 -14.66
N ALA A 116 16.40 19.20 -15.08
CA ALA A 116 16.57 20.44 -14.32
C ALA A 116 15.96 20.31 -12.91
N PRO A 117 16.58 20.94 -11.88
CA PRO A 117 16.04 20.94 -10.52
C PRO A 117 14.61 21.51 -10.53
N GLY A 118 13.64 20.68 -10.13
CA GLY A 118 12.20 20.99 -10.10
C GLY A 118 11.37 20.37 -11.23
N ASP A 119 11.98 19.87 -12.31
CA ASP A 119 11.28 19.33 -13.48
C ASP A 119 11.35 17.80 -13.61
N GLY A 120 12.34 17.14 -12.98
CA GLY A 120 12.49 15.68 -13.02
C GLY A 120 12.56 15.01 -11.65
N GLY A 121 11.82 15.52 -10.67
CA GLY A 121 11.69 14.83 -9.39
C GLY A 121 10.99 13.48 -9.56
N GLY A 122 11.45 12.45 -8.84
CA GLY A 122 10.77 11.16 -8.88
C GLY A 122 9.39 11.20 -8.22
N SER A 123 8.63 10.13 -8.39
CA SER A 123 7.29 9.98 -7.84
C SER A 123 7.13 8.66 -7.10
N VAL A 124 6.17 8.64 -6.19
CA VAL A 124 5.74 7.44 -5.48
C VAL A 124 4.22 7.42 -5.50
N GLU A 125 3.65 6.30 -5.92
CA GLU A 125 2.22 6.08 -5.85
C GLU A 125 1.92 5.21 -4.63
N LEU A 126 0.97 5.68 -3.81
CA LEU A 126 0.47 5.00 -2.63
C LEU A 126 -1.00 4.67 -2.83
N ALA A 127 -1.39 3.42 -2.58
CA ALA A 127 -2.77 2.99 -2.55
C ALA A 127 -3.19 2.67 -1.11
N GLU A 128 -4.39 3.05 -0.72
CA GLU A 128 -4.96 2.64 0.57
C GLU A 128 -5.04 1.10 0.62
N ALA A 129 -4.43 0.50 1.63
CA ALA A 129 -4.49 -0.93 1.85
C ALA A 129 -5.84 -1.27 2.49
N GLU A 130 -6.51 -2.30 1.96
CA GLU A 130 -7.77 -2.74 2.54
C GLU A 130 -7.56 -3.22 3.99
N ALA A 131 -8.44 -2.79 4.89
CA ALA A 131 -8.46 -3.29 6.26
C ALA A 131 -8.80 -4.79 6.23
N GLY A 132 -7.77 -5.63 6.38
CA GLY A 132 -7.89 -7.09 6.41
C GLY A 132 -8.60 -7.65 7.63
#